data_AF-A0A642V1J0-F1
#
_entry.id   AF-A0A642V1J0-F1
#
_cell.length_a   1.000
_cell.length_b   1.000
_cell.length_c   1.000
_cell.angle_alpha   90.00
_cell.angle_beta   90.00
_cell.angle_gamma   90.00
#
_symmetry.space_group_name_H-M   'P 1'
#
loop_
_entity.id
_entity.type
_entity.pdbx_description
1 polymer ?
#
loop_
_entity_poly.entity_id
_entity_poly.type
_entity_poly.pdbx_seq_one_letter_code
_entity_poly.pdbx_strand_id
1 'polypeptide(L)'
;MINPPGSASGRPSARQTKENTLAVHEYLSVHDYPRPVLADGKPPTQSEFKEIFAFIYRTIEPSFHYTSNANPEQDIFSVLRLHHYPQLGQLTSMHMRSVGSLTSWPVVVAMLRWLCDWAQMVSEVETPVLDDGMPWYMCPQDIYDRLLIRYFFTWYQAALAGDDGRHHEIKQALVEDYRHSEAANDAAAAAKEAKAKELIDETARLQQLHQSYLNARQVATSLEVDREKLTKYCDELRHKTDAYPARLDELRAIAQQLSNEIKDAALRKSQLRQDLSARDASPDQVAKLHARKSALQEQLRSARETRERAREDSELEFQRMEEEYAAIDASVHAYNSQCAHLNLEGCSLSINPQILTTGSGSVFTDNRDPESECNFIGAAMNPLRSEVRRYRDSTDATTDQLDRLRAECDSMSRHTSMLQEKANAAQAQLDMEKHKGEEEVRSVAQGRDEKRVEREQLVATMRSRLEAARRRYADAEHRLESQRQALEAEAQTTRDQYMEAVNFITKEVTNHREMAAKMLEDVDEAVKESGPPVPS
;
A
#
# COMPACT_ATOMS: atom_id res chain seq x y z
N MET A 1 -14.00 -42.54 46.02
CA MET A 1 -14.07 -42.95 47.44
C MET A 1 -14.90 -41.92 48.19
N ILE A 2 -16.07 -42.30 48.68
CA ILE A 2 -16.83 -41.47 49.65
C ILE A 2 -16.35 -41.93 51.03
N ASN A 3 -15.84 -41.02 51.85
CA ASN A 3 -15.47 -41.38 53.23
C ASN A 3 -16.72 -41.79 54.00
N PRO A 4 -16.75 -42.94 54.68
CA PRO A 4 -17.91 -43.35 55.47
C PRO A 4 -18.13 -42.34 56.62
N PRO A 5 -19.38 -41.92 56.89
CA PRO A 5 -19.66 -40.95 57.94
C PRO A 5 -19.44 -41.59 59.32
N GLY A 6 -18.57 -40.98 60.14
CA GLY A 6 -18.43 -41.38 61.54
C GLY A 6 -17.06 -41.91 61.99
N SER A 7 -15.97 -41.22 61.60
CA SER A 7 -14.74 -41.28 62.41
C SER A 7 -14.97 -40.57 63.75
N ALA A 8 -15.60 -41.30 64.68
CA ALA A 8 -15.79 -40.89 66.07
C ALA A 8 -15.13 -41.93 66.97
N SER A 9 -13.88 -41.66 67.37
CA SER A 9 -13.11 -42.46 68.32
C SER A 9 -13.65 -42.28 69.75
N GLY A 10 -14.80 -42.90 70.04
CA GLY A 10 -15.39 -42.91 71.37
C GLY A 10 -16.77 -43.56 71.41
N ARG A 11 -17.17 -44.00 72.61
CA ARG A 11 -18.52 -44.52 72.86
C ARG A 11 -19.57 -43.49 72.44
N PRO A 12 -20.58 -43.85 71.61
CA PRO A 12 -21.55 -42.88 71.11
C PRO A 12 -22.25 -42.11 72.22
N SER A 13 -22.42 -40.80 71.99
CA SER A 13 -23.16 -39.93 72.90
C SER A 13 -24.63 -40.37 73.02
N ALA A 14 -25.33 -39.94 74.08
CA ALA A 14 -26.75 -40.23 74.24
C ALA A 14 -27.61 -39.73 73.06
N ARG A 15 -27.21 -38.62 72.44
CA ARG A 15 -27.83 -38.09 71.23
C ARG A 15 -27.63 -39.01 70.02
N GLN A 16 -26.38 -39.37 69.73
CA GLN A 16 -26.05 -40.30 68.63
C GLN A 16 -26.68 -41.69 68.84
N THR A 17 -26.79 -42.16 70.08
CA THR A 17 -27.47 -43.42 70.40
C THR A 17 -28.94 -43.37 69.99
N LYS A 18 -29.64 -42.25 70.25
CA LYS A 18 -31.03 -42.04 69.84
C LYS A 18 -31.16 -41.93 68.31
N GLU A 19 -30.29 -41.15 67.68
CA GLU A 19 -30.25 -40.98 66.22
C GLU A 19 -30.01 -42.32 65.49
N ASN A 20 -29.05 -43.13 65.97
CA ASN A 20 -28.79 -44.47 65.45
C ASN A 20 -29.98 -45.43 65.68
N THR A 21 -30.63 -45.38 66.85
CA THR A 21 -31.80 -46.22 67.15
C THR A 21 -32.97 -45.92 66.20
N LEU A 22 -33.23 -44.64 65.92
CA LEU A 22 -34.26 -44.21 64.99
C LEU A 22 -33.97 -44.63 63.55
N ALA A 23 -32.71 -44.49 63.11
CA ALA A 23 -32.32 -44.87 61.75
C ALA A 23 -32.36 -46.40 61.52
N VAL A 24 -31.98 -47.21 62.52
CA VAL A 24 -32.15 -48.68 62.43
C VAL A 24 -33.64 -49.04 62.40
N HIS A 25 -34.49 -48.38 63.19
CA HIS A 25 -35.94 -48.56 63.12
C HIS A 25 -36.51 -48.21 61.74
N GLU A 26 -36.09 -47.08 61.16
CA GLU A 26 -36.51 -46.62 59.83
C GLU A 26 -36.08 -47.63 58.74
N TYR A 27 -34.82 -48.07 58.75
CA TYR A 27 -34.33 -49.10 57.82
C TYR A 27 -35.14 -50.40 57.90
N LEU A 28 -35.38 -50.90 59.12
CA LEU A 28 -36.19 -52.12 59.34
C LEU A 28 -37.65 -51.93 58.87
N SER A 29 -38.22 -50.73 59.05
CA SER A 29 -39.58 -50.41 58.61
C SER A 29 -39.70 -50.36 57.07
N VAL A 30 -38.67 -49.85 56.38
CA VAL A 30 -38.63 -49.76 54.91
C VAL A 30 -38.48 -51.12 54.25
N HIS A 31 -37.84 -52.09 54.91
CA HIS A 31 -37.57 -53.44 54.36
C HIS A 31 -38.59 -54.49 54.83
N ASP A 32 -39.76 -54.09 55.34
CA ASP A 32 -40.82 -54.99 55.83
C ASP A 32 -40.39 -55.96 56.96
N TYR A 33 -39.60 -55.48 57.94
CA TYR A 33 -39.23 -56.30 59.09
C TYR A 33 -40.47 -56.73 59.91
N PRO A 34 -40.71 -58.04 60.15
CA PRO A 34 -42.01 -58.56 60.59
C PRO A 34 -42.39 -58.31 62.06
N ARG A 35 -41.58 -57.57 62.85
CA ARG A 35 -41.87 -57.27 64.25
C ARG A 35 -41.70 -55.77 64.56
N PRO A 36 -42.62 -55.14 65.32
CA PRO A 36 -42.46 -53.76 65.75
C PRO A 36 -41.43 -53.68 66.88
N VAL A 37 -40.17 -53.35 66.55
CA VAL A 37 -39.07 -53.25 67.51
C VAL A 37 -38.40 -51.88 67.39
N LEU A 38 -37.83 -51.36 68.50
CA LEU A 38 -37.12 -50.06 68.62
C LEU A 38 -37.98 -48.77 68.55
N ALA A 39 -39.28 -48.84 68.25
CA ALA A 39 -40.15 -47.65 68.11
C ALA A 39 -40.19 -46.75 69.36
N ASP A 40 -40.16 -47.33 70.56
CA ASP A 40 -40.13 -46.63 71.84
C ASP A 40 -38.75 -46.00 72.19
N GLY A 41 -37.72 -46.21 71.36
CA GLY A 41 -36.33 -45.88 71.68
C GLY A 41 -35.71 -46.73 72.80
N LYS A 42 -36.38 -47.82 73.20
CA LYS A 42 -35.88 -48.81 74.16
C LYS A 42 -34.94 -49.81 73.47
N PRO A 43 -33.88 -50.29 74.14
CA PRO A 43 -33.01 -51.31 73.58
C PRO A 43 -33.73 -52.67 73.49
N PRO A 44 -33.40 -53.50 72.49
CA PRO A 44 -34.05 -54.78 72.25
C PRO A 44 -33.57 -55.86 73.23
N THR A 45 -34.36 -56.91 73.37
CA THR A 45 -33.93 -58.14 74.04
C THR A 45 -32.85 -58.87 73.22
N GLN A 46 -32.14 -59.79 73.89
CA GLN A 46 -31.11 -60.61 73.24
C GLN A 46 -31.65 -61.48 72.09
N SER A 47 -32.95 -61.83 72.10
CA SER A 47 -33.56 -62.60 70.99
C SER A 47 -33.88 -61.70 69.80
N GLU A 48 -34.51 -60.55 70.05
CA GLU A 48 -34.83 -59.57 69.00
C GLU A 48 -33.58 -59.05 68.33
N PHE A 49 -32.48 -58.82 69.07
CA PHE A 49 -31.19 -58.43 68.49
C PHE A 49 -30.64 -59.44 67.49
N LYS A 50 -30.69 -60.75 67.80
CA LYS A 50 -30.23 -61.81 66.88
C LYS A 50 -31.05 -61.81 65.59
N GLU A 51 -32.37 -61.65 65.72
CA GLU A 51 -33.28 -61.60 64.57
C GLU A 51 -33.05 -60.34 63.72
N ILE A 52 -32.89 -59.18 64.34
CA ILE A 52 -32.57 -57.90 63.66
C ILE A 52 -31.23 -58.03 62.91
N PHE A 53 -30.17 -58.52 63.56
CA PHE A 53 -28.87 -58.67 62.91
C PHE A 53 -28.94 -59.64 61.72
N ALA A 54 -29.53 -60.81 61.90
CA ALA A 54 -29.66 -61.81 60.84
C ALA A 54 -30.55 -61.33 59.69
N PHE A 55 -31.58 -60.54 59.99
CA PHE A 55 -32.43 -59.92 58.97
C PHE A 55 -31.67 -58.92 58.12
N ILE A 56 -30.99 -57.94 58.74
CA ILE A 56 -30.20 -56.94 58.01
C ILE A 56 -29.11 -57.64 57.19
N TYR A 57 -28.37 -58.58 57.78
CA TYR A 57 -27.25 -59.22 57.09
C TYR A 57 -27.66 -60.12 55.91
N ARG A 58 -28.88 -60.69 55.91
CA ARG A 58 -29.40 -61.48 54.79
C ARG A 58 -29.71 -60.68 53.52
N THR A 59 -29.80 -59.35 53.61
CA THR A 59 -29.86 -58.50 52.42
C THR A 59 -28.53 -58.46 51.66
N ILE A 60 -27.42 -58.76 52.35
CA ILE A 60 -26.05 -58.81 51.81
C ILE A 60 -25.68 -60.26 51.45
N GLU A 61 -25.93 -61.21 52.35
CA GLU A 61 -25.62 -62.62 52.18
C GLU A 61 -26.88 -63.48 52.41
N PRO A 62 -27.67 -63.77 51.36
CA PRO A 62 -28.94 -64.48 51.49
C PRO A 62 -28.83 -65.88 52.11
N SER A 63 -27.66 -66.52 52.03
CA SER A 63 -27.43 -67.86 52.61
C SER A 63 -27.21 -67.86 54.13
N PHE A 64 -27.12 -66.67 54.76
CA PHE A 64 -26.69 -66.55 56.14
C PHE A 64 -27.62 -67.21 57.17
N HIS A 65 -27.00 -68.02 58.03
CA HIS A 65 -27.57 -68.63 59.21
C HIS A 65 -26.53 -68.68 60.33
N TYR A 66 -26.98 -68.62 61.59
CA TYR A 66 -26.10 -68.80 62.74
C TYR A 66 -25.61 -70.24 62.83
N THR A 67 -24.30 -70.43 62.99
CA THR A 67 -23.67 -71.74 63.21
C THR A 67 -24.13 -72.34 64.54
N SER A 68 -24.37 -71.49 65.55
CA SER A 68 -24.94 -71.90 66.84
C SER A 68 -25.80 -70.82 67.48
N ASN A 69 -27.07 -71.14 67.73
CA ASN A 69 -27.99 -70.27 68.47
C ASN A 69 -27.54 -69.96 69.91
N ALA A 70 -26.64 -70.78 70.48
CA ALA A 70 -26.10 -70.61 71.83
C ALA A 70 -24.99 -69.55 71.90
N ASN A 71 -24.11 -69.48 70.88
CA ASN A 71 -22.95 -68.56 70.83
C ASN A 71 -22.95 -67.68 69.56
N PRO A 72 -24.06 -67.01 69.19
CA PRO A 72 -24.15 -66.25 67.94
C PRO A 72 -23.22 -65.04 67.89
N GLU A 73 -22.63 -64.62 69.01
CA GLU A 73 -21.60 -63.60 69.02
C GLU A 73 -20.39 -64.00 68.16
N GLN A 74 -20.04 -65.30 68.07
CA GLN A 74 -18.91 -65.76 67.25
C GLN A 74 -19.18 -65.53 65.76
N ASP A 75 -20.39 -65.86 65.29
CA ASP A 75 -20.83 -65.61 63.93
C ASP A 75 -20.89 -64.09 63.65
N ILE A 76 -21.43 -63.30 64.58
CA ILE A 76 -21.48 -61.82 64.47
C ILE A 76 -20.07 -61.24 64.34
N PHE A 77 -19.12 -61.63 65.20
CA PHE A 77 -17.74 -61.15 65.11
C PHE A 77 -17.05 -61.59 63.82
N SER A 78 -17.40 -62.75 63.27
CA SER A 78 -16.86 -63.25 62.00
C SER A 78 -17.40 -62.45 60.82
N VAL A 79 -18.71 -62.17 60.78
CA VAL A 79 -19.35 -61.28 59.80
C VAL A 79 -18.73 -59.87 59.85
N LEU A 80 -18.59 -59.29 61.04
CA LEU A 80 -18.00 -57.96 61.20
C LEU A 80 -16.52 -57.92 60.80
N ARG A 81 -15.76 -59.02 60.96
CA ARG A 81 -14.38 -59.10 60.46
C ARG A 81 -14.32 -59.20 58.94
N LEU A 82 -15.19 -60.03 58.34
CA LEU A 82 -15.31 -60.22 56.88
C LEU A 82 -15.62 -58.90 56.16
N HIS A 83 -16.58 -58.13 56.68
CA HIS A 83 -16.94 -56.81 56.14
C HIS A 83 -16.13 -55.65 56.74
N HIS A 84 -14.99 -55.96 57.39
CA HIS A 84 -14.02 -55.00 57.91
C HIS A 84 -14.61 -53.85 58.76
N TYR A 85 -15.50 -54.19 59.70
CA TYR A 85 -16.16 -53.23 60.59
C TYR A 85 -15.13 -52.31 61.30
N PRO A 86 -15.13 -50.99 61.07
CA PRO A 86 -14.03 -50.11 61.51
C PRO A 86 -13.78 -50.05 63.02
N GLN A 87 -14.78 -50.42 63.83
CA GLN A 87 -14.73 -50.32 65.29
C GLN A 87 -14.70 -51.70 65.97
N LEU A 88 -14.29 -52.76 65.25
CA LEU A 88 -14.26 -54.14 65.74
C LEU A 88 -13.49 -54.29 67.06
N GLY A 89 -12.35 -53.62 67.21
CA GLY A 89 -11.54 -53.65 68.44
C GLY A 89 -12.18 -52.98 69.66
N GLN A 90 -13.27 -52.23 69.50
CA GLN A 90 -14.06 -51.64 70.59
C GLN A 90 -15.26 -52.53 70.99
N LEU A 91 -15.56 -53.57 70.21
CA LEU A 91 -16.60 -54.54 70.51
C LEU A 91 -16.02 -55.70 71.32
N THR A 92 -16.74 -56.09 72.38
CA THR A 92 -16.37 -57.23 73.24
C THR A 92 -17.51 -58.26 73.24
N SER A 93 -17.21 -59.52 73.54
CA SER A 93 -18.23 -60.56 73.73
C SER A 93 -19.30 -60.14 74.78
N MET A 94 -18.91 -59.34 75.79
CA MET A 94 -19.83 -58.80 76.78
C MET A 94 -20.89 -57.85 76.18
N HIS A 95 -20.53 -57.03 75.18
CA HIS A 95 -21.49 -56.18 74.48
C HIS A 95 -22.53 -57.03 73.73
N MET A 96 -22.10 -58.12 73.09
CA MET A 96 -22.98 -59.03 72.35
C MET A 96 -23.84 -59.94 73.23
N ARG A 97 -23.43 -60.22 74.48
CA ARG A 97 -24.19 -60.99 75.46
C ARG A 97 -25.13 -60.16 76.34
N SER A 98 -24.99 -58.83 76.32
CA SER A 98 -25.78 -57.90 77.14
C SER A 98 -26.29 -56.70 76.36
N VAL A 99 -26.78 -56.93 75.14
CA VAL A 99 -27.18 -55.87 74.17
C VAL A 99 -28.19 -54.87 74.73
N GLY A 100 -29.08 -55.32 75.62
CA GLY A 100 -30.08 -54.48 76.30
C GLY A 100 -29.54 -53.55 77.40
N SER A 101 -28.25 -53.65 77.75
CA SER A 101 -27.64 -52.84 78.81
C SER A 101 -27.46 -51.38 78.39
N LEU A 102 -27.66 -50.46 79.35
CA LEU A 102 -27.33 -49.03 79.19
C LEU A 102 -25.85 -48.79 78.83
N THR A 103 -24.95 -49.73 79.18
CA THR A 103 -23.53 -49.67 78.79
C THR A 103 -23.30 -50.13 77.35
N SER A 104 -23.91 -51.25 76.96
CA SER A 104 -23.67 -51.96 75.69
C SER A 104 -24.47 -51.38 74.52
N TRP A 105 -25.73 -50.99 74.73
CA TRP A 105 -26.64 -50.56 73.65
C TRP A 105 -26.07 -49.44 72.75
N PRO A 106 -25.44 -48.36 73.27
CA PRO A 106 -24.83 -47.33 72.42
C PRO A 106 -23.87 -47.87 71.37
N VAL A 107 -23.08 -48.89 71.72
CA VAL A 107 -22.06 -49.48 70.82
C VAL A 107 -22.71 -50.48 69.87
N VAL A 108 -23.66 -51.29 70.36
CA VAL A 108 -24.39 -52.29 69.57
C VAL A 108 -25.28 -51.63 68.51
N VAL A 109 -25.97 -50.54 68.84
CA VAL A 109 -26.83 -49.84 67.86
C VAL A 109 -26.03 -49.07 66.82
N ALA A 110 -24.82 -48.60 67.14
CA ALA A 110 -23.90 -48.03 66.15
C ALA A 110 -23.42 -49.09 65.14
N MET A 111 -23.10 -50.29 65.61
CA MET A 111 -22.78 -51.43 64.76
C MET A 111 -23.97 -51.85 63.87
N LEU A 112 -25.20 -51.91 64.42
CA LEU A 112 -26.39 -52.19 63.62
C LEU A 112 -26.66 -51.09 62.58
N ARG A 113 -26.49 -49.82 62.95
CA ARG A 113 -26.64 -48.69 62.01
C ARG A 113 -25.65 -48.80 60.85
N TRP A 114 -24.37 -49.04 61.14
CA TRP A 114 -23.36 -49.27 60.11
C TRP A 114 -23.71 -50.46 59.21
N LEU A 115 -24.26 -51.54 59.77
CA LEU A 115 -24.68 -52.71 58.99
C LEU A 115 -25.86 -52.39 58.06
N CYS A 116 -26.78 -51.52 58.48
CA CYS A 116 -27.86 -51.01 57.61
C CYS A 116 -27.28 -50.14 56.48
N ASP A 117 -26.38 -49.21 56.79
CA ASP A 117 -25.73 -48.35 55.78
C ASP A 117 -24.93 -49.18 54.76
N TRP A 118 -24.23 -50.22 55.24
CA TRP A 118 -23.48 -51.16 54.40
C TRP A 118 -24.41 -51.99 53.51
N ALA A 119 -25.53 -52.48 54.04
CA ALA A 119 -26.55 -53.17 53.26
C ALA A 119 -27.15 -52.30 52.14
N GLN A 120 -27.43 -51.02 52.42
CA GLN A 120 -27.89 -50.08 51.41
C GLN A 120 -26.84 -49.91 50.30
N MET A 121 -25.58 -49.63 50.67
CA MET A 121 -24.49 -49.47 49.70
C MET A 121 -24.31 -50.71 48.80
N VAL A 122 -24.40 -51.92 49.36
CA VAL A 122 -24.30 -53.16 48.55
C VAL A 122 -25.49 -53.30 47.60
N SER A 123 -26.70 -52.92 48.02
CA SER A 123 -27.90 -52.96 47.15
C SER A 123 -27.92 -51.87 46.07
N GLU A 124 -27.26 -50.73 46.29
CA GLU A 124 -27.14 -49.62 45.33
C GLU A 124 -26.03 -49.83 44.29
N VAL A 125 -25.09 -50.76 44.53
CA VAL A 125 -24.13 -51.18 43.51
C VAL A 125 -24.83 -52.14 42.54
N GLU A 126 -25.58 -51.56 41.61
CA GLU A 126 -25.84 -52.19 40.33
C GLU A 126 -24.49 -52.58 39.73
N THR A 127 -24.27 -53.86 39.44
CA THR A 127 -23.22 -54.26 38.51
C THR A 127 -23.74 -53.90 37.11
N PRO A 128 -23.20 -52.87 36.42
CA PRO A 128 -23.67 -52.57 35.08
C PRO A 128 -23.40 -53.77 34.18
N VAL A 129 -24.50 -54.43 33.81
CA VAL A 129 -24.55 -55.46 32.79
C VAL A 129 -24.62 -54.71 31.47
N LEU A 130 -23.67 -54.97 30.58
CA LEU A 130 -23.65 -54.38 29.24
C LEU A 130 -24.84 -54.91 28.41
N ASP A 131 -25.18 -54.24 27.30
CA ASP A 131 -26.27 -54.63 26.39
C ASP A 131 -26.18 -56.09 25.90
N ASP A 132 -25.00 -56.71 25.97
CA ASP A 132 -24.71 -58.10 25.60
C ASP A 132 -24.82 -59.12 26.75
N GLY A 133 -25.24 -58.70 27.94
CA GLY A 133 -25.39 -59.54 29.12
C GLY A 133 -24.11 -59.78 29.93
N MET A 134 -22.96 -59.22 29.53
CA MET A 134 -21.71 -59.36 30.28
C MET A 134 -21.60 -58.37 31.43
N PRO A 135 -21.10 -58.80 32.61
CA PRO A 135 -20.65 -57.86 33.63
C PRO A 135 -19.51 -57.01 33.08
N TRP A 136 -19.58 -55.69 33.26
CA TRP A 136 -18.62 -54.73 32.70
C TRP A 136 -17.14 -55.08 32.97
N TYR A 137 -16.81 -55.68 34.12
CA TYR A 137 -15.44 -56.05 34.52
C TYR A 137 -14.89 -57.26 33.77
N MET A 138 -15.75 -57.98 33.04
CA MET A 138 -15.40 -59.12 32.20
C MET A 138 -15.29 -58.75 30.72
N CYS A 139 -15.50 -57.47 30.37
CA CYS A 139 -15.54 -56.99 29.01
C CYS A 139 -14.14 -56.58 28.51
N PRO A 140 -13.55 -57.28 27.52
CA PRO A 140 -12.32 -56.85 26.87
C PRO A 140 -12.55 -55.60 26.03
N GLN A 141 -11.47 -54.85 25.77
CA GLN A 141 -11.50 -53.76 24.79
C GLN A 141 -11.55 -54.27 23.35
N ASP A 142 -11.00 -55.46 23.07
CA ASP A 142 -11.10 -56.10 21.77
C ASP A 142 -12.47 -56.79 21.61
N ILE A 143 -13.11 -56.54 20.46
CA ILE A 143 -14.39 -57.17 20.09
C ILE A 143 -14.24 -58.68 19.89
N TYR A 144 -13.08 -59.15 19.43
CA TYR A 144 -12.82 -60.58 19.26
C TYR A 144 -12.74 -61.29 20.61
N ASP A 145 -11.99 -60.74 21.57
CA ASP A 145 -11.92 -61.28 22.92
C ASP A 145 -13.31 -61.25 23.60
N ARG A 146 -14.08 -60.17 23.41
CA ARG A 146 -15.46 -60.08 23.95
C ARG A 146 -16.36 -61.18 23.40
N LEU A 147 -16.36 -61.38 22.08
CA LEU A 147 -17.14 -62.42 21.41
C LEU A 147 -16.70 -63.83 21.88
N LEU A 148 -15.40 -64.07 22.03
CA LEU A 148 -14.85 -65.32 22.55
C LEU A 148 -15.24 -65.58 24.01
N ILE A 149 -15.12 -64.59 24.90
CA ILE A 149 -15.54 -64.73 26.30
C ILE A 149 -17.04 -65.03 26.38
N ARG A 150 -17.89 -64.33 25.61
CA ARG A 150 -19.33 -64.64 25.54
C ARG A 150 -19.59 -66.07 25.09
N TYR A 151 -18.93 -66.52 24.02
CA TYR A 151 -19.01 -67.90 23.56
C TYR A 151 -18.61 -68.91 24.65
N PHE A 152 -17.47 -68.72 25.32
CA PHE A 152 -17.00 -69.62 26.38
C PHE A 152 -17.94 -69.65 27.58
N PHE A 153 -18.47 -68.49 28.01
CA PHE A 153 -19.44 -68.43 29.11
C PHE A 153 -20.74 -69.14 28.79
N THR A 154 -21.34 -68.87 27.62
CA THR A 154 -22.61 -69.51 27.21
C THR A 154 -22.43 -71.03 27.03
N TRP A 155 -21.30 -71.45 26.44
CA TRP A 155 -20.97 -72.87 26.31
C TRP A 155 -20.75 -73.55 27.67
N TYR A 156 -19.99 -72.92 28.57
CA TYR A 156 -19.70 -73.48 29.89
C TYR A 156 -20.95 -73.59 30.77
N GLN A 157 -21.87 -72.62 30.70
CA GLN A 157 -23.17 -72.70 31.36
C GLN A 157 -24.02 -73.86 30.81
N ALA A 158 -24.05 -74.07 29.49
CA ALA A 158 -24.76 -75.19 28.87
C ALA A 158 -24.15 -76.55 29.30
N ALA A 159 -22.82 -76.67 29.32
CA ALA A 159 -22.12 -77.86 29.79
C ALA A 159 -22.38 -78.16 31.28
N LEU A 160 -22.39 -77.14 32.15
CA LEU A 160 -22.76 -77.30 33.57
C LEU A 160 -24.22 -77.71 33.77
N ALA A 161 -25.12 -77.34 32.84
CA ALA A 161 -26.51 -77.80 32.82
C ALA A 161 -26.69 -79.22 32.22
N GLY A 162 -25.63 -79.86 31.72
CA GLY A 162 -25.67 -81.16 31.04
C GLY A 162 -26.20 -81.10 29.60
N ASP A 163 -26.20 -79.93 28.98
CA ASP A 163 -26.74 -79.69 27.63
C ASP A 163 -25.63 -79.62 26.57
N ASP A 164 -24.92 -80.74 26.42
CA ASP A 164 -23.78 -80.88 25.49
C ASP A 164 -24.19 -80.70 24.01
N GLY A 165 -25.47 -80.80 23.68
CA GLY A 165 -26.01 -80.68 22.32
C GLY A 165 -25.96 -79.24 21.77
N ARG A 166 -26.11 -78.23 22.63
CA ARG A 166 -26.24 -76.82 22.21
C ARG A 166 -24.95 -76.16 21.72
N HIS A 167 -23.81 -76.83 21.83
CA HIS A 167 -22.53 -76.30 21.32
C HIS A 167 -22.58 -75.87 19.84
N HIS A 168 -23.36 -76.55 18.99
CA HIS A 168 -23.49 -76.15 17.58
C HIS A 168 -24.22 -74.81 17.42
N GLU A 169 -25.31 -74.61 18.15
CA GLU A 169 -26.12 -73.38 18.13
C GLU A 169 -25.33 -72.19 18.68
N ILE A 170 -24.65 -72.38 19.82
CA ILE A 170 -23.80 -71.37 20.47
C ILE A 170 -22.65 -70.95 19.53
N LYS A 171 -22.06 -71.91 18.80
CA LYS A 171 -21.04 -71.61 17.77
C LYS A 171 -21.61 -70.92 16.54
N GLN A 172 -22.82 -71.25 16.10
CA GLN A 172 -23.48 -70.55 14.99
C GLN A 172 -23.77 -69.09 15.35
N ALA A 173 -24.29 -68.83 16.56
CA ALA A 173 -24.52 -67.48 17.06
C ALA A 173 -23.24 -66.62 17.02
N LEU A 174 -22.13 -67.14 17.58
CA LEU A 174 -20.81 -66.49 17.53
C LEU A 174 -20.38 -66.13 16.09
N VAL A 175 -20.59 -67.02 15.12
CA VAL A 175 -20.20 -66.78 13.72
C VAL A 175 -21.06 -65.68 13.08
N GLU A 176 -22.34 -65.59 13.44
CA GLU A 176 -23.23 -64.56 12.91
C GLU A 176 -22.96 -63.19 13.58
N ASP A 177 -22.70 -63.17 14.88
CA ASP A 177 -22.23 -61.99 15.61
C ASP A 177 -20.92 -61.44 15.02
N TYR A 178 -19.96 -62.33 14.73
CA TYR A 178 -18.69 -61.99 14.08
C TYR A 178 -18.91 -61.36 12.69
N ARG A 179 -19.76 -61.97 11.85
CA ARG A 179 -20.11 -61.43 10.52
C ARG A 179 -20.79 -60.08 10.60
N HIS A 180 -21.67 -59.88 11.58
CA HIS A 180 -22.30 -58.58 11.79
C HIS A 180 -21.27 -57.51 12.17
N SER A 181 -20.30 -57.87 13.04
CA SER A 181 -19.18 -57.00 13.39
C SER A 181 -18.26 -56.70 12.20
N GLU A 182 -17.91 -57.68 11.37
CA GLU A 182 -17.10 -57.44 10.16
C GLU A 182 -17.85 -56.54 9.17
N ALA A 183 -19.13 -56.82 8.88
CA ALA A 183 -19.93 -56.01 7.97
C ALA A 183 -20.07 -54.55 8.46
N ALA A 184 -20.20 -54.33 9.77
CA ALA A 184 -20.20 -53.00 10.37
C ALA A 184 -18.83 -52.30 10.24
N ASN A 185 -17.73 -53.03 10.45
CA ASN A 185 -16.37 -52.52 10.28
C ASN A 185 -16.07 -52.16 8.82
N ASP A 186 -16.45 -53.00 7.86
CA ASP A 186 -16.30 -52.75 6.42
C ASP A 186 -17.12 -51.53 5.98
N ALA A 187 -18.36 -51.42 6.45
CA ALA A 187 -19.20 -50.24 6.18
C ALA A 187 -18.57 -48.96 6.77
N ALA A 188 -18.02 -49.02 7.99
CA ALA A 188 -17.33 -47.90 8.62
C ALA A 188 -16.01 -47.54 7.91
N ALA A 189 -15.28 -48.53 7.41
CA ALA A 189 -14.07 -48.33 6.60
C ALA A 189 -14.40 -47.65 5.27
N ALA A 190 -15.37 -48.19 4.52
CA ALA A 190 -15.83 -47.62 3.26
C ALA A 190 -16.37 -46.18 3.43
N ALA A 191 -17.09 -45.89 4.52
CA ALA A 191 -17.54 -44.54 4.84
C ALA A 191 -16.38 -43.58 5.13
N LYS A 192 -15.34 -44.04 5.84
CA LYS A 192 -14.11 -43.25 6.08
C LYS A 192 -13.31 -43.02 4.80
N GLU A 193 -13.19 -44.00 3.92
CA GLU A 193 -12.54 -43.86 2.61
C GLU A 193 -13.29 -42.88 1.70
N ALA A 194 -14.62 -42.97 1.65
CA ALA A 194 -15.45 -42.01 0.90
C ALA A 194 -15.25 -40.58 1.39
N LYS A 195 -15.28 -40.36 2.72
CA LYS A 195 -15.04 -39.05 3.34
C LYS A 195 -13.60 -38.55 3.13
N ALA A 196 -12.61 -39.45 3.17
CA ALA A 196 -11.22 -39.10 2.88
C ALA A 196 -11.06 -38.64 1.42
N LYS A 197 -11.72 -39.31 0.47
CA LYS A 197 -11.74 -38.92 -0.95
C LYS A 197 -12.41 -37.56 -1.16
N GLU A 198 -13.57 -37.32 -0.53
CA GLU A 198 -14.25 -36.01 -0.58
C GLU A 198 -13.34 -34.87 -0.07
N LEU A 199 -12.64 -35.09 1.05
CA LEU A 199 -11.69 -34.13 1.61
C LEU A 199 -10.47 -33.89 0.69
N ILE A 200 -9.97 -34.92 0.00
CA ILE A 200 -8.89 -34.78 -0.99
C ILE A 200 -9.36 -33.93 -2.19
N ASP A 201 -10.55 -34.22 -2.71
CA ASP A 201 -11.12 -33.51 -3.87
C ASP A 201 -11.40 -32.03 -3.54
N GLU A 202 -11.97 -31.71 -2.37
CA GLU A 202 -12.18 -30.32 -1.94
C GLU A 202 -10.84 -29.62 -1.60
N THR A 203 -9.84 -30.33 -1.06
CA THR A 203 -8.49 -29.76 -0.86
C THR A 203 -7.85 -29.37 -2.19
N ALA A 204 -7.93 -30.24 -3.21
CA ALA A 204 -7.43 -29.94 -4.55
C ALA A 204 -8.16 -28.73 -5.17
N ARG A 205 -9.48 -28.64 -4.99
CA ARG A 205 -10.28 -27.49 -5.42
C ARG A 205 -9.88 -26.19 -4.71
N LEU A 206 -9.66 -26.23 -3.40
CA LEU A 206 -9.21 -25.07 -2.62
C LEU A 206 -7.80 -24.61 -3.05
N GLN A 207 -6.89 -25.55 -3.34
CA GLN A 207 -5.58 -25.23 -3.91
C GLN A 207 -5.69 -24.55 -5.28
N GLN A 208 -6.57 -25.04 -6.17
CA GLN A 208 -6.83 -24.40 -7.46
C GLN A 208 -7.40 -22.98 -7.31
N LEU A 209 -8.33 -22.79 -6.37
CA LEU A 209 -8.92 -21.48 -6.06
C LEU A 209 -7.88 -20.51 -5.47
N HIS A 210 -7.00 -21.00 -4.59
CA HIS A 210 -5.89 -20.23 -4.04
C HIS A 210 -4.92 -19.77 -5.13
N GLN A 211 -4.55 -20.66 -6.07
CA GLN A 211 -3.70 -20.28 -7.20
C GLN A 211 -4.38 -19.25 -8.11
N SER A 212 -5.70 -19.36 -8.34
CA SER A 212 -6.48 -18.35 -9.06
C SER A 212 -6.45 -16.99 -8.36
N TYR A 213 -6.58 -16.97 -7.03
CA TYR A 213 -6.44 -15.75 -6.22
C TYR A 213 -5.04 -15.13 -6.30
N LEU A 214 -3.96 -15.94 -6.22
CA LEU A 214 -2.59 -15.45 -6.37
C LEU A 214 -2.37 -14.81 -7.74
N ASN A 215 -2.83 -15.45 -8.82
CA ASN A 215 -2.74 -14.91 -10.18
C ASN A 215 -3.53 -13.59 -10.30
N ALA A 216 -4.75 -13.53 -9.76
CA ALA A 216 -5.55 -12.30 -9.73
C ALA A 216 -4.89 -11.17 -8.93
N ARG A 217 -4.20 -11.51 -7.82
CA ARG A 217 -3.43 -10.56 -7.01
C ARG A 217 -2.21 -10.02 -7.75
N GLN A 218 -1.48 -10.87 -8.49
CA GLN A 218 -0.37 -10.43 -9.33
C GLN A 218 -0.84 -9.43 -10.41
N VAL A 219 -1.93 -9.75 -11.10
CA VAL A 219 -2.58 -8.83 -12.06
C VAL A 219 -3.02 -7.53 -11.38
N ALA A 220 -3.53 -7.59 -10.15
CA ALA A 220 -3.85 -6.38 -9.40
C ALA A 220 -2.62 -5.50 -9.16
N THR A 221 -1.51 -6.08 -8.70
CA THR A 221 -0.27 -5.32 -8.45
C THR A 221 0.35 -4.74 -9.73
N SER A 222 0.29 -5.45 -10.87
CA SER A 222 0.78 -4.88 -12.14
C SER A 222 -0.09 -3.71 -12.62
N LEU A 223 -1.41 -3.81 -12.48
CA LEU A 223 -2.33 -2.74 -12.85
C LEU A 223 -2.27 -1.54 -11.88
N GLU A 224 -1.90 -1.74 -10.62
CA GLU A 224 -1.61 -0.64 -9.69
C GLU A 224 -0.35 0.14 -10.11
N VAL A 225 0.71 -0.56 -10.54
CA VAL A 225 1.90 0.06 -11.12
C VAL A 225 1.57 0.83 -12.40
N ASP A 226 0.71 0.30 -13.27
CA ASP A 226 0.29 1.01 -14.48
C ASP A 226 -0.63 2.19 -14.18
N ARG A 227 -1.49 2.11 -13.14
CA ARG A 227 -2.27 3.25 -12.63
C ARG A 227 -1.35 4.38 -12.16
N GLU A 228 -0.23 4.08 -11.50
CA GLU A 228 0.75 5.08 -11.08
C GLU A 228 1.45 5.74 -12.28
N LYS A 229 1.87 4.96 -13.28
CA LYS A 229 2.44 5.49 -14.54
C LYS A 229 1.46 6.42 -15.25
N LEU A 230 0.20 5.98 -15.41
CA LEU A 230 -0.86 6.77 -16.04
C LEU A 230 -1.18 8.04 -15.26
N THR A 231 -1.12 7.99 -13.92
CA THR A 231 -1.29 9.18 -13.08
C THR A 231 -0.17 10.18 -13.31
N LYS A 232 1.10 9.75 -13.24
CA LYS A 232 2.26 10.60 -13.53
C LYS A 232 2.18 11.23 -14.93
N TYR A 233 1.82 10.44 -15.95
CA TYR A 233 1.64 10.94 -17.31
C TYR A 233 0.50 11.96 -17.42
N CYS A 234 -0.62 11.76 -16.73
CA CYS A 234 -1.70 12.75 -16.67
C CYS A 234 -1.26 14.05 -15.99
N ASP A 235 -0.40 13.97 -14.97
CA ASP A 235 0.12 15.15 -14.27
C ASP A 235 1.20 15.88 -15.09
N GLU A 236 2.04 15.17 -15.84
CA GLU A 236 2.93 15.76 -16.86
C GLU A 236 2.15 16.49 -17.96
N LEU A 237 1.07 15.88 -18.47
CA LEU A 237 0.18 16.50 -19.44
C LEU A 237 -0.52 17.74 -18.87
N ARG A 238 -0.97 17.70 -17.62
CA ARG A 238 -1.52 18.89 -16.92
C ARG A 238 -0.49 19.99 -16.82
N HIS A 239 0.73 19.70 -16.35
CA HIS A 239 1.79 20.70 -16.27
C HIS A 239 2.12 21.31 -17.63
N LYS A 240 2.06 20.55 -18.72
CA LYS A 240 2.17 21.10 -20.08
C LYS A 240 0.99 22.01 -20.40
N THR A 241 -0.26 21.54 -20.24
CA THR A 241 -1.48 22.32 -20.47
C THR A 241 -1.49 23.63 -19.68
N ASP A 242 -1.08 23.62 -18.41
CA ASP A 242 -1.07 24.78 -17.51
C ASP A 242 0.05 25.78 -17.88
N ALA A 243 1.08 25.36 -18.62
CA ALA A 243 2.17 26.22 -19.09
C ALA A 243 1.86 26.99 -20.38
N TYR A 244 1.00 26.47 -21.27
CA TYR A 244 0.64 27.16 -22.52
C TYR A 244 -0.04 28.53 -22.31
N PRO A 245 -0.94 28.74 -21.33
CA PRO A 245 -1.51 30.07 -21.03
C PRO A 245 -0.45 31.14 -20.75
N ALA A 246 0.52 30.84 -19.88
CA ALA A 246 1.60 31.77 -19.55
C ALA A 246 2.46 32.11 -20.78
N ARG A 247 2.76 31.10 -21.61
CA ARG A 247 3.48 31.25 -22.89
C ARG A 247 2.70 32.12 -23.88
N LEU A 248 1.38 31.95 -23.95
CA LEU A 248 0.50 32.74 -24.82
C LEU A 248 0.40 34.20 -24.34
N ASP A 249 0.37 34.44 -23.04
CA ASP A 249 0.33 35.79 -22.47
C ASP A 249 1.68 36.52 -22.62
N GLU A 250 2.80 35.82 -22.51
CA GLU A 250 4.14 36.34 -22.84
C GLU A 250 4.23 36.76 -24.32
N LEU A 251 3.80 35.90 -25.24
CA LEU A 251 3.78 36.20 -26.68
C LEU A 251 2.78 37.33 -27.03
N ARG A 252 1.62 37.41 -26.36
CA ARG A 252 0.69 38.53 -26.47
C ARG A 252 1.32 39.84 -26.02
N ALA A 253 2.06 39.85 -24.91
CA ALA A 253 2.74 41.05 -24.41
C ALA A 253 3.80 41.56 -25.42
N ILE A 254 4.59 40.65 -26.02
CA ILE A 254 5.57 40.99 -27.07
C ILE A 254 4.87 41.58 -28.31
N ALA A 255 3.77 40.96 -28.78
CA ALA A 255 3.00 41.47 -29.91
C ALA A 255 2.38 42.86 -29.62
N GLN A 256 1.86 43.06 -28.40
CA GLN A 256 1.32 44.35 -27.93
C GLN A 256 2.41 45.43 -27.91
N GLN A 257 3.61 45.10 -27.43
CA GLN A 257 4.75 46.02 -27.40
C GLN A 257 5.16 46.45 -28.82
N LEU A 258 5.37 45.48 -29.73
CA LEU A 258 5.71 45.76 -31.13
C LEU A 258 4.61 46.61 -31.83
N SER A 259 3.33 46.36 -31.53
CA SER A 259 2.22 47.18 -32.03
C SER A 259 2.30 48.63 -31.56
N ASN A 260 2.72 48.86 -30.32
CA ASN A 260 2.89 50.21 -29.77
C ASN A 260 4.13 50.90 -30.37
N GLU A 261 5.25 50.20 -30.51
CA GLU A 261 6.46 50.72 -31.18
C GLU A 261 6.19 51.16 -32.63
N ILE A 262 5.35 50.42 -33.37
CA ILE A 262 4.87 50.83 -34.71
C ILE A 262 4.05 52.11 -34.67
N LYS A 263 3.11 52.23 -33.71
CA LYS A 263 2.27 53.44 -33.57
C LYS A 263 3.12 54.67 -33.27
N ASP A 264 4.09 54.55 -32.36
CA ASP A 264 5.00 55.63 -31.99
C ASP A 264 5.91 56.02 -33.18
N ALA A 265 6.45 55.04 -33.91
CA ALA A 265 7.23 55.31 -35.12
C ALA A 265 6.40 55.98 -36.22
N ALA A 266 5.14 55.55 -36.41
CA ALA A 266 4.21 56.16 -37.36
C ALA A 266 3.81 57.59 -36.96
N LEU A 267 3.61 57.85 -35.66
CA LEU A 267 3.32 59.19 -35.14
C LEU A 267 4.51 60.14 -35.37
N ARG A 268 5.73 59.71 -35.05
CA ARG A 268 6.96 60.49 -35.32
C ARG A 268 7.13 60.77 -36.80
N LYS A 269 6.91 59.78 -37.67
CA LYS A 269 6.91 59.95 -39.14
C LYS A 269 5.84 60.94 -39.61
N SER A 270 4.67 60.97 -38.98
CA SER A 270 3.62 61.96 -39.28
C SER A 270 4.02 63.37 -38.85
N GLN A 271 4.63 63.53 -37.68
CA GLN A 271 5.13 64.81 -37.17
C GLN A 271 6.24 65.37 -38.07
N LEU A 272 7.26 64.57 -38.39
CA LEU A 272 8.33 64.94 -39.33
C LEU A 272 7.80 65.32 -40.72
N ARG A 273 6.77 64.62 -41.24
CA ARG A 273 6.09 65.00 -42.48
C ARG A 273 5.29 66.29 -42.37
N GLN A 274 4.66 66.54 -41.22
CA GLN A 274 3.93 67.77 -40.97
C GLN A 274 4.90 68.97 -40.87
N ASP A 275 6.03 68.81 -40.18
CA ASP A 275 7.10 69.81 -40.08
C ASP A 275 7.75 70.12 -41.44
N LEU A 276 7.91 69.10 -42.31
CA LEU A 276 8.29 69.29 -43.71
C LEU A 276 7.22 70.10 -44.48
N SER A 277 5.95 69.69 -44.42
CA SER A 277 4.86 70.38 -45.12
C SER A 277 4.61 71.83 -44.64
N ALA A 278 4.92 72.12 -43.37
CA ALA A 278 4.86 73.47 -42.80
C ALA A 278 6.06 74.34 -43.20
N ARG A 279 7.12 73.74 -43.75
CA ARG A 279 8.36 74.40 -44.20
C ARG A 279 8.56 74.39 -45.72
N ASP A 280 7.77 73.62 -46.47
CA ASP A 280 7.88 73.54 -47.92
C ASP A 280 7.45 74.85 -48.59
N ALA A 281 8.45 75.62 -49.01
CA ALA A 281 8.29 76.55 -50.12
C ALA A 281 7.81 75.79 -51.37
N SER A 282 6.96 76.44 -52.17
CA SER A 282 6.28 75.80 -53.31
C SER A 282 7.21 74.95 -54.19
N PRO A 283 6.81 73.71 -54.60
CA PRO A 283 7.62 72.82 -55.44
C PRO A 283 8.18 73.48 -56.70
N ASP A 284 7.43 74.46 -57.23
CA ASP A 284 7.77 75.24 -58.42
C ASP A 284 8.99 76.17 -58.20
N GLN A 285 9.24 76.61 -56.96
CA GLN A 285 10.45 77.38 -56.61
C GLN A 285 11.67 76.48 -56.47
N VAL A 286 11.52 75.30 -55.84
CA VAL A 286 12.61 74.32 -55.67
C VAL A 286 13.09 73.81 -57.05
N ALA A 287 12.17 73.50 -57.97
CA ALA A 287 12.51 73.13 -59.34
C ALA A 287 13.27 74.24 -60.09
N LYS A 288 12.83 75.50 -59.98
CA LYS A 288 13.50 76.68 -60.57
C LYS A 288 14.89 76.91 -59.98
N LEU A 289 15.08 76.65 -58.68
CA LEU A 289 16.39 76.75 -58.02
C LEU A 289 17.34 75.63 -58.45
N HIS A 290 16.87 74.38 -58.59
CA HIS A 290 17.70 73.30 -59.14
C HIS A 290 18.10 73.56 -60.61
N ALA A 291 17.17 73.98 -61.46
CA ALA A 291 17.48 74.37 -62.84
C ALA A 291 18.51 75.50 -62.91
N ARG A 292 18.38 76.52 -62.04
CA ARG A 292 19.35 77.62 -61.94
C ARG A 292 20.70 77.17 -61.38
N LYS A 293 20.74 76.21 -60.46
CA LYS A 293 21.97 75.59 -59.92
C LYS A 293 22.71 74.83 -61.01
N SER A 294 22.04 73.99 -61.79
CA SER A 294 22.64 73.26 -62.91
C SER A 294 23.15 74.20 -64.01
N ALA A 295 22.37 75.23 -64.38
CA ALA A 295 22.82 76.24 -65.35
C ALA A 295 24.04 77.03 -64.87
N LEU A 296 24.10 77.40 -63.59
CA LEU A 296 25.26 78.08 -63.00
C LEU A 296 26.48 77.16 -62.85
N GLN A 297 26.29 75.87 -62.58
CA GLN A 297 27.39 74.89 -62.57
C GLN A 297 27.97 74.70 -63.98
N GLU A 298 27.14 74.69 -65.01
CA GLU A 298 27.59 74.61 -66.40
C GLU A 298 28.32 75.88 -66.85
N GLN A 299 27.82 77.06 -66.47
CA GLN A 299 28.54 78.33 -66.68
C GLN A 299 29.87 78.37 -65.91
N LEU A 300 29.94 77.83 -64.69
CA LEU A 300 31.19 77.73 -63.92
C LEU A 300 32.17 76.75 -64.57
N ARG A 301 31.69 75.64 -65.13
CA ARG A 301 32.49 74.66 -65.87
C ARG A 301 33.07 75.29 -67.13
N SER A 302 32.23 75.91 -67.96
CA SER A 302 32.64 76.65 -69.15
C SER A 302 33.65 77.77 -68.82
N ALA A 303 33.40 78.56 -67.77
CA ALA A 303 34.32 79.62 -67.33
C ALA A 303 35.66 79.10 -66.81
N ARG A 304 35.71 77.89 -66.22
CA ARG A 304 36.96 77.23 -65.84
C ARG A 304 37.71 76.72 -67.07
N GLU A 305 37.02 76.09 -68.02
CA GLU A 305 37.61 75.62 -69.27
C GLU A 305 38.20 76.78 -70.10
N THR A 306 37.53 77.92 -70.20
CA THR A 306 38.11 79.11 -70.86
C THR A 306 39.28 79.72 -70.07
N ARG A 307 39.27 79.64 -68.74
CA ARG A 307 40.38 80.12 -67.91
C ARG A 307 41.63 79.25 -68.04
N GLU A 308 41.49 77.94 -68.04
CA GLU A 308 42.64 77.05 -68.23
C GLU A 308 43.17 77.12 -69.67
N ARG A 309 42.31 77.24 -70.71
CA ARG A 309 42.80 77.53 -72.07
C ARG A 309 43.57 78.85 -72.17
N ALA A 310 43.03 79.94 -71.62
CA ALA A 310 43.72 81.24 -71.61
C ALA A 310 45.03 81.20 -70.80
N ARG A 311 45.15 80.26 -69.86
CA ARG A 311 46.37 80.00 -69.12
C ARG A 311 47.37 79.18 -69.93
N GLU A 312 46.93 78.10 -70.58
CA GLU A 312 47.76 77.30 -71.50
C GLU A 312 48.30 78.16 -72.66
N ASP A 313 47.45 78.99 -73.26
CA ASP A 313 47.85 79.98 -74.29
C ASP A 313 48.89 80.97 -73.73
N SER A 314 48.68 81.48 -72.51
CA SER A 314 49.64 82.40 -71.88
C SER A 314 50.95 81.72 -71.47
N GLU A 315 50.94 80.44 -71.07
CA GLU A 315 52.14 79.67 -70.73
C GLU A 315 52.93 79.32 -72.01
N LEU A 316 52.26 79.05 -73.13
CA LEU A 316 52.87 78.89 -74.47
C LEU A 316 53.48 80.19 -74.99
N GLU A 317 52.80 81.34 -74.86
CA GLU A 317 53.36 82.64 -75.25
C GLU A 317 54.53 83.06 -74.33
N PHE A 318 54.52 82.69 -73.05
CA PHE A 318 55.69 82.85 -72.18
C PHE A 318 56.89 82.00 -72.63
N GLN A 319 56.67 80.74 -73.00
CA GLN A 319 57.73 79.87 -73.55
C GLN A 319 58.31 80.44 -74.85
N ARG A 320 57.46 80.96 -75.75
CA ARG A 320 57.91 81.67 -76.97
C ARG A 320 58.74 82.90 -76.64
N MET A 321 58.31 83.71 -75.68
CA MET A 321 59.07 84.87 -75.18
C MET A 321 60.43 84.45 -74.60
N GLU A 322 60.53 83.34 -73.87
CA GLU A 322 61.81 82.82 -73.38
C GLU A 322 62.71 82.33 -74.53
N GLU A 323 62.16 81.64 -75.54
CA GLU A 323 62.90 81.23 -76.75
C GLU A 323 63.41 82.43 -77.56
N GLU A 324 62.57 83.45 -77.78
CA GLU A 324 62.97 84.69 -78.46
C GLU A 324 64.00 85.49 -77.65
N TYR A 325 63.83 85.57 -76.33
CA TYR A 325 64.80 86.23 -75.45
C TYR A 325 66.15 85.51 -75.45
N ALA A 326 66.16 84.17 -75.42
CA ALA A 326 67.37 83.37 -75.54
C ALA A 326 68.04 83.54 -76.92
N ALA A 327 67.26 83.66 -78.00
CA ALA A 327 67.79 83.95 -79.33
C ALA A 327 68.38 85.37 -79.45
N ILE A 328 67.76 86.37 -78.80
CA ILE A 328 68.28 87.73 -78.70
C ILE A 328 69.56 87.76 -77.86
N ASP A 329 69.61 87.08 -76.72
CA ASP A 329 70.78 87.03 -75.84
C ASP A 329 71.96 86.29 -76.52
N ALA A 330 71.68 85.19 -77.24
CA ALA A 330 72.67 84.53 -78.10
C ALA A 330 73.18 85.46 -79.22
N SER A 331 72.31 86.30 -79.80
CA SER A 331 72.67 87.27 -80.85
C SER A 331 73.50 88.44 -80.29
N VAL A 332 73.17 88.91 -79.09
CA VAL A 332 73.94 89.93 -78.36
C VAL A 332 75.30 89.38 -77.94
N HIS A 333 75.38 88.14 -77.45
CA HIS A 333 76.65 87.46 -77.19
C HIS A 333 77.48 87.27 -78.46
N ALA A 334 76.87 86.85 -79.58
CA ALA A 334 77.55 86.73 -80.86
C ALA A 334 78.11 88.08 -81.34
N TYR A 335 77.29 89.14 -81.31
CA TYR A 335 77.70 90.51 -81.67
C TYR A 335 78.84 91.01 -80.78
N ASN A 336 78.70 90.92 -79.45
CA ASN A 336 79.73 91.35 -78.50
C ASN A 336 81.03 90.54 -78.67
N SER A 337 80.94 89.24 -78.99
CA SER A 337 82.11 88.42 -79.29
C SER A 337 82.84 88.87 -80.58
N GLN A 338 82.08 89.27 -81.61
CA GLN A 338 82.65 89.81 -82.85
C GLN A 338 83.26 91.21 -82.64
N CYS A 339 82.62 92.09 -81.86
CA CYS A 339 83.17 93.40 -81.51
C CYS A 339 84.49 93.28 -80.72
N ALA A 340 84.57 92.34 -79.77
CA ALA A 340 85.81 92.02 -79.06
C ALA A 340 86.88 91.46 -80.01
N HIS A 341 86.51 90.60 -80.97
CA HIS A 341 87.45 90.00 -81.93
C HIS A 341 87.95 91.00 -83.00
N LEU A 342 87.21 92.09 -83.24
CA LEU A 342 87.56 93.18 -84.16
C LEU A 342 88.24 94.38 -83.47
N ASN A 343 88.46 94.31 -82.16
CA ASN A 343 89.12 95.34 -81.35
C ASN A 343 88.46 96.74 -81.46
N LEU A 344 87.12 96.75 -81.57
CA LEU A 344 86.29 97.96 -81.68
C LEU A 344 85.89 98.47 -80.29
N GLU A 345 86.74 99.29 -79.69
CA GLU A 345 86.46 99.92 -78.39
C GLU A 345 85.21 100.83 -78.47
N GLY A 346 84.21 100.55 -77.63
CA GLY A 346 82.95 101.31 -77.53
C GLY A 346 81.70 100.59 -78.04
N CYS A 347 81.83 99.45 -78.73
CA CYS A 347 80.69 98.66 -79.22
C CYS A 347 80.40 97.47 -78.29
N SER A 348 79.59 97.69 -77.25
CA SER A 348 79.03 96.62 -76.41
C SER A 348 77.53 96.81 -76.26
N LEU A 349 76.75 95.82 -76.68
CA LEU A 349 75.31 95.76 -76.47
C LEU A 349 75.04 95.14 -75.10
N SER A 350 74.34 95.88 -74.24
CA SER A 350 73.80 95.39 -72.97
C SER A 350 72.29 95.34 -73.07
N ILE A 351 71.68 94.19 -72.76
CA ILE A 351 70.22 94.06 -72.73
C ILE A 351 69.71 94.82 -71.51
N ASN A 352 68.93 95.87 -71.76
CA ASN A 352 68.49 96.81 -70.74
C ASN A 352 67.31 96.21 -69.95
N PRO A 353 67.45 95.88 -68.64
CA PRO A 353 66.50 95.04 -67.91
C PRO A 353 65.22 95.76 -67.46
N GLN A 354 64.85 96.87 -68.10
CA GLN A 354 63.61 97.62 -67.80
C GLN A 354 62.51 97.48 -68.88
N ILE A 355 62.70 96.65 -69.90
CA ILE A 355 61.68 96.37 -70.94
C ILE A 355 60.79 95.16 -70.57
N LEU A 356 60.34 95.11 -69.31
CA LEU A 356 59.31 94.14 -68.85
C LEU A 356 58.20 94.75 -68.00
N THR A 357 58.21 96.07 -67.78
CA THR A 357 57.15 96.77 -67.02
C THR A 357 56.85 98.17 -67.59
N THR A 358 56.24 98.24 -68.77
CA THR A 358 55.19 99.23 -69.17
C THR A 358 54.81 99.07 -70.64
N GLY A 359 53.87 98.16 -70.93
CA GLY A 359 53.15 98.14 -72.20
C GLY A 359 51.82 98.88 -72.08
N SER A 360 51.80 100.20 -72.30
CA SER A 360 50.56 100.97 -72.38
C SER A 360 50.70 102.22 -73.26
N GLY A 361 49.68 102.48 -74.11
CA GLY A 361 49.67 103.49 -75.18
C GLY A 361 49.86 102.88 -76.58
N SER A 362 49.51 103.51 -77.71
CA SER A 362 48.78 104.78 -77.98
C SER A 362 48.55 104.90 -79.50
N VAL A 363 47.54 105.54 -80.08
CA VAL A 363 46.24 106.10 -79.63
C VAL A 363 45.40 106.43 -80.89
N PHE A 364 44.06 106.55 -80.83
CA PHE A 364 43.36 107.51 -81.71
C PHE A 364 42.16 108.16 -81.02
N THR A 365 41.99 109.45 -81.29
CA THR A 365 41.14 110.44 -80.62
C THR A 365 39.65 110.36 -81.01
N ASP A 366 38.73 110.65 -80.08
CA ASP A 366 37.99 111.94 -80.06
C ASP A 366 37.19 112.09 -78.74
N ASN A 367 36.73 113.32 -78.47
CA ASN A 367 36.01 113.76 -77.29
C ASN A 367 34.68 113.04 -77.04
N ARG A 368 34.48 112.55 -75.81
CA ARG A 368 33.34 112.92 -74.93
C ARG A 368 33.49 112.30 -73.55
N ASP A 369 33.09 113.08 -72.55
CA ASP A 369 33.05 112.74 -71.12
C ASP A 369 31.74 111.99 -70.77
N PRO A 370 31.83 110.81 -70.12
CA PRO A 370 30.76 110.35 -69.24
C PRO A 370 31.32 109.70 -67.95
N GLU A 371 32.20 110.37 -67.20
CA GLU A 371 32.82 109.82 -65.98
C GLU A 371 31.89 109.90 -64.72
N SER A 372 30.58 109.63 -64.89
CA SER A 372 29.58 109.74 -63.80
C SER A 372 28.55 108.61 -63.68
N GLU A 373 28.61 107.54 -64.49
CA GLU A 373 27.63 106.42 -64.38
C GLU A 373 28.22 105.06 -63.95
N CYS A 374 29.52 104.79 -64.14
CA CYS A 374 30.11 103.48 -63.80
C CYS A 374 30.32 103.23 -62.29
N ASN A 375 30.50 104.29 -61.48
CA ASN A 375 30.65 104.13 -60.02
C ASN A 375 29.33 103.79 -59.30
N PHE A 376 28.17 103.98 -59.95
CA PHE A 376 26.87 103.59 -59.38
C PHE A 376 26.64 102.07 -59.48
N ILE A 377 27.06 101.44 -60.58
CA ILE A 377 26.84 100.00 -60.81
C ILE A 377 27.74 99.14 -59.91
N GLY A 378 29.02 99.51 -59.73
CA GLY A 378 29.92 98.82 -58.79
C GLY A 378 29.48 98.94 -57.32
N ALA A 379 29.04 100.14 -56.91
CA ALA A 379 28.56 100.41 -55.56
C ALA A 379 27.21 99.75 -55.25
N ALA A 380 26.31 99.63 -56.24
CA ALA A 380 25.06 98.87 -56.11
C ALA A 380 25.26 97.35 -56.19
N MET A 381 26.25 96.87 -56.95
CA MET A 381 26.51 95.43 -57.09
C MET A 381 27.15 94.78 -55.88
N ASN A 382 27.83 95.50 -54.99
CA ASN A 382 28.39 94.91 -53.75
C ASN A 382 27.35 94.57 -52.66
N PRO A 383 26.36 95.43 -52.31
CA PRO A 383 25.23 95.02 -51.48
C PRO A 383 24.43 93.90 -52.17
N LEU A 384 24.17 93.98 -53.48
CA LEU A 384 23.50 92.89 -54.21
C LEU A 384 24.32 91.57 -54.23
N ARG A 385 25.65 91.59 -54.34
CA ARG A 385 26.50 90.40 -54.27
C ARG A 385 26.54 89.81 -52.87
N SER A 386 26.56 90.64 -51.82
CA SER A 386 26.55 90.18 -50.44
C SER A 386 25.17 89.71 -49.98
N GLU A 387 24.08 90.31 -50.47
CA GLU A 387 22.73 89.75 -50.38
C GLU A 387 22.62 88.44 -51.15
N VAL A 388 22.99 88.36 -52.43
CA VAL A 388 22.94 87.11 -53.20
C VAL A 388 23.79 86.01 -52.56
N ARG A 389 24.90 86.37 -51.89
CA ARG A 389 25.70 85.41 -51.09
C ARG A 389 24.98 85.01 -49.81
N ARG A 390 24.41 85.93 -49.04
CA ARG A 390 23.58 85.62 -47.85
C ARG A 390 22.35 84.78 -48.20
N TYR A 391 21.65 85.11 -49.29
CA TYR A 391 20.52 84.33 -49.80
C TYR A 391 20.96 82.96 -50.28
N ARG A 392 22.13 82.83 -50.93
CA ARG A 392 22.72 81.52 -51.30
C ARG A 392 23.10 80.71 -50.08
N ASP A 393 23.85 81.28 -49.14
CA ASP A 393 24.28 80.58 -47.93
C ASP A 393 23.06 80.17 -47.08
N SER A 394 21.99 80.98 -47.09
CA SER A 394 20.68 80.65 -46.49
C SER A 394 19.88 79.59 -47.27
N THR A 395 19.88 79.61 -48.61
CA THR A 395 19.22 78.54 -49.39
C THR A 395 19.99 77.23 -49.31
N ASP A 396 21.31 77.24 -49.36
CA ASP A 396 22.13 76.04 -49.17
C ASP A 396 21.94 75.50 -47.73
N ALA A 397 21.93 76.35 -46.69
CA ALA A 397 21.64 75.91 -45.30
C ALA A 397 20.21 75.34 -45.12
N THR A 398 19.19 75.94 -45.74
CA THR A 398 17.82 75.41 -45.70
C THR A 398 17.67 74.14 -46.55
N THR A 399 18.41 74.01 -47.66
CA THR A 399 18.42 72.79 -48.49
C THR A 399 19.11 71.65 -47.75
N ASP A 400 20.27 71.88 -47.15
CA ASP A 400 20.95 70.92 -46.26
C ASP A 400 20.05 70.46 -45.11
N GLN A 401 19.26 71.37 -44.53
CA GLN A 401 18.33 71.04 -43.46
C GLN A 401 17.11 70.24 -43.95
N LEU A 402 16.59 70.54 -45.15
CA LEU A 402 15.53 69.75 -45.79
C LEU A 402 16.02 68.36 -46.18
N ASP A 403 17.22 68.23 -46.74
CA ASP A 403 17.78 66.95 -47.15
C ASP A 403 18.15 66.06 -45.95
N ARG A 404 18.56 66.66 -44.82
CA ARG A 404 18.67 65.93 -43.53
C ARG A 404 17.31 65.42 -43.05
N LEU A 405 16.28 66.27 -43.03
CA LEU A 405 14.92 65.87 -42.60
C LEU A 405 14.28 64.83 -43.54
N ARG A 406 14.60 64.87 -44.84
CA ARG A 406 14.21 63.86 -45.83
C ARG A 406 14.93 62.53 -45.58
N ALA A 407 16.25 62.56 -45.38
CA ALA A 407 17.02 61.36 -45.05
C ALA A 407 16.54 60.72 -43.73
N GLU A 408 16.17 61.54 -42.74
CA GLU A 408 15.58 61.10 -41.48
C GLU A 408 14.17 60.52 -41.67
N CYS A 409 13.32 61.16 -42.49
CA CYS A 409 12.01 60.61 -42.90
C CYS A 409 12.13 59.26 -43.63
N ASP A 410 13.08 59.13 -44.54
CA ASP A 410 13.32 57.90 -45.30
C ASP A 410 13.87 56.79 -44.39
N SER A 411 14.79 57.13 -43.49
CA SER A 411 15.29 56.22 -42.45
C SER A 411 14.16 55.75 -41.54
N MET A 412 13.35 56.68 -41.01
CA MET A 412 12.17 56.36 -40.21
C MET A 412 11.14 55.54 -41.00
N SER A 413 10.93 55.82 -42.29
CA SER A 413 10.00 55.05 -43.11
C SER A 413 10.47 53.62 -43.36
N ARG A 414 11.78 53.41 -43.58
CA ARG A 414 12.38 52.06 -43.65
C ARG A 414 12.28 51.35 -42.29
N HIS A 415 12.52 52.05 -41.19
CA HIS A 415 12.40 51.51 -39.84
C HIS A 415 10.95 51.10 -39.51
N THR A 416 9.96 51.95 -39.79
CA THR A 416 8.54 51.59 -39.65
C THR A 416 8.19 50.39 -40.53
N SER A 417 8.68 50.31 -41.77
CA SER A 417 8.44 49.15 -42.66
C SER A 417 9.02 47.85 -42.09
N MET A 418 10.26 47.87 -41.58
CA MET A 418 10.87 46.71 -40.93
C MET A 418 10.15 46.30 -39.63
N LEU A 419 9.68 47.26 -38.83
CA LEU A 419 8.87 46.97 -37.65
C LEU A 419 7.53 46.37 -38.04
N GLN A 420 6.86 46.91 -39.08
CA GLN A 420 5.59 46.39 -39.61
C GLN A 420 5.74 44.95 -40.10
N GLU A 421 6.81 44.65 -40.85
CA GLU A 421 7.11 43.31 -41.36
C GLU A 421 7.42 42.33 -40.22
N LYS A 422 8.21 42.75 -39.22
CA LYS A 422 8.46 41.97 -37.99
C LYS A 422 7.19 41.73 -37.17
N ALA A 423 6.29 42.71 -37.04
CA ALA A 423 5.04 42.54 -36.31
C ALA A 423 4.06 41.64 -37.07
N ASN A 424 3.98 41.75 -38.40
CA ASN A 424 3.18 40.84 -39.22
C ASN A 424 3.72 39.40 -39.13
N ALA A 425 5.04 39.21 -39.15
CA ALA A 425 5.67 37.91 -38.95
C ALA A 425 5.42 37.36 -37.54
N ALA A 426 5.59 38.19 -36.49
CA ALA A 426 5.30 37.81 -35.11
C ALA A 426 3.81 37.49 -34.88
N GLN A 427 2.90 38.21 -35.53
CA GLN A 427 1.46 37.95 -35.48
C GLN A 427 1.09 36.64 -36.19
N ALA A 428 1.63 36.39 -37.40
CA ALA A 428 1.44 35.12 -38.09
C ALA A 428 2.02 33.94 -37.29
N GLN A 429 3.17 34.13 -36.65
CA GLN A 429 3.79 33.12 -35.79
C GLN A 429 2.98 32.90 -34.49
N LEU A 430 2.45 33.97 -33.88
CA LEU A 430 1.53 33.89 -32.75
C LEU A 430 0.27 33.09 -33.10
N ASP A 431 -0.35 33.36 -34.25
CA ASP A 431 -1.60 32.71 -34.64
C ASP A 431 -1.38 31.26 -35.10
N MET A 432 -0.21 30.94 -35.69
CA MET A 432 0.18 29.56 -35.98
C MET A 432 0.48 28.75 -34.70
N GLU A 433 1.18 29.33 -33.73
CA GLU A 433 1.47 28.69 -32.44
C GLU A 433 0.22 28.61 -31.55
N LYS A 434 -0.73 29.56 -31.64
CA LYS A 434 -2.08 29.41 -31.05
C LYS A 434 -2.81 28.21 -31.65
N HIS A 435 -2.90 28.11 -32.97
CA HIS A 435 -3.65 27.03 -33.60
C HIS A 435 -3.06 25.66 -33.22
N LYS A 436 -1.72 25.53 -33.28
CA LYS A 436 -1.03 24.33 -32.78
C LYS A 436 -1.32 24.09 -31.30
N GLY A 437 -1.18 25.09 -30.44
CA GLY A 437 -1.40 24.95 -29.00
C GLY A 437 -2.84 24.56 -28.67
N GLU A 438 -3.83 25.14 -29.32
CA GLU A 438 -5.25 24.80 -29.16
C GLU A 438 -5.56 23.39 -29.67
N GLU A 439 -4.92 22.95 -30.75
CA GLU A 439 -5.09 21.63 -31.36
C GLU A 439 -4.37 20.54 -30.54
N GLU A 440 -3.16 20.81 -30.05
CA GLU A 440 -2.43 19.98 -29.08
C GLU A 440 -3.20 19.88 -27.75
N VAL A 441 -3.67 21.00 -27.18
CA VAL A 441 -4.46 20.99 -25.93
C VAL A 441 -5.78 20.23 -26.12
N ARG A 442 -6.45 20.35 -27.25
CA ARG A 442 -7.69 19.62 -27.55
C ARG A 442 -7.45 18.11 -27.70
N SER A 443 -6.39 17.72 -28.42
CA SER A 443 -5.92 16.33 -28.55
C SER A 443 -5.55 15.73 -27.19
N VAL A 444 -4.74 16.45 -26.41
CA VAL A 444 -4.33 16.06 -25.05
C VAL A 444 -5.53 15.97 -24.11
N ALA A 445 -6.50 16.88 -24.20
CA ALA A 445 -7.71 16.84 -23.38
C ALA A 445 -8.60 15.63 -23.70
N GLN A 446 -8.80 15.31 -24.99
CA GLN A 446 -9.52 14.11 -25.41
C GLN A 446 -8.80 12.84 -24.94
N GLY A 447 -7.51 12.70 -25.23
CA GLY A 447 -6.73 11.55 -24.77
C GLY A 447 -6.67 11.40 -23.25
N ARG A 448 -6.65 12.52 -22.51
CA ARG A 448 -6.73 12.52 -21.03
C ARG A 448 -8.06 11.98 -20.55
N ASP A 449 -9.18 12.42 -21.12
CA ASP A 449 -10.51 12.00 -20.67
C ASP A 449 -10.85 10.57 -21.11
N GLU A 450 -10.39 10.12 -22.27
CA GLU A 450 -10.41 8.69 -22.66
C GLU A 450 -9.64 7.82 -21.65
N LYS A 451 -8.39 8.17 -21.35
CA LYS A 451 -7.56 7.44 -20.37
C LYS A 451 -8.12 7.54 -18.95
N ARG A 452 -8.83 8.63 -18.60
CA ARG A 452 -9.53 8.80 -17.32
C ARG A 452 -10.70 7.82 -17.19
N VAL A 453 -11.52 7.69 -18.24
CA VAL A 453 -12.66 6.75 -18.28
C VAL A 453 -12.16 5.30 -18.26
N GLU A 454 -11.13 4.97 -19.05
CA GLU A 454 -10.50 3.65 -19.05
C GLU A 454 -9.97 3.27 -17.65
N ARG A 455 -9.28 4.20 -16.98
CA ARG A 455 -8.83 4.04 -15.59
C ARG A 455 -9.99 3.84 -14.61
N GLU A 456 -11.07 4.59 -14.73
CA GLU A 456 -12.24 4.48 -13.83
C GLU A 456 -12.99 3.16 -14.01
N GLN A 457 -13.16 2.70 -15.26
CA GLN A 457 -13.72 1.38 -15.56
C GLN A 457 -12.82 0.24 -15.04
N LEU A 458 -11.50 0.36 -15.20
CA LEU A 458 -10.55 -0.61 -14.67
C LEU A 458 -10.58 -0.64 -13.14
N VAL A 459 -10.55 0.50 -12.45
CA VAL A 459 -10.63 0.55 -10.98
C VAL A 459 -11.98 -0.01 -10.46
N ALA A 460 -13.09 0.27 -11.14
CA ALA A 460 -14.40 -0.27 -10.77
C ALA A 460 -14.48 -1.80 -10.91
N THR A 461 -14.01 -2.35 -12.04
CA THR A 461 -13.97 -3.81 -12.27
C THR A 461 -12.99 -4.50 -11.32
N MET A 462 -11.87 -3.87 -10.98
CA MET A 462 -10.91 -4.37 -10.00
C MET A 462 -11.47 -4.42 -8.59
N ARG A 463 -12.15 -3.37 -8.12
CA ARG A 463 -12.84 -3.38 -6.81
C ARG A 463 -13.89 -4.47 -6.74
N SER A 464 -14.74 -4.58 -7.76
CA SER A 464 -15.77 -5.62 -7.84
C SER A 464 -15.19 -7.04 -7.80
N ARG A 465 -14.13 -7.32 -8.57
CA ARG A 465 -13.42 -8.62 -8.53
C ARG A 465 -12.77 -8.91 -7.18
N LEU A 466 -12.11 -7.91 -6.57
CA LEU A 466 -11.45 -8.08 -5.27
C LEU A 466 -12.47 -8.32 -4.14
N GLU A 467 -13.58 -7.58 -4.12
CA GLU A 467 -14.66 -7.76 -3.15
C GLU A 467 -15.34 -9.14 -3.32
N ALA A 468 -15.61 -9.57 -4.55
CA ALA A 468 -16.16 -10.89 -4.82
C ALA A 468 -15.22 -12.03 -4.37
N ALA A 469 -13.90 -11.88 -4.62
CA ALA A 469 -12.90 -12.83 -4.16
C ALA A 469 -12.77 -12.86 -2.62
N ARG A 470 -12.76 -11.69 -1.96
CA ARG A 470 -12.71 -11.56 -0.50
C ARG A 470 -13.92 -12.19 0.18
N ARG A 471 -15.14 -11.96 -0.34
CA ARG A 471 -16.36 -12.62 0.19
C ARG A 471 -16.26 -14.13 0.09
N ARG A 472 -15.93 -14.67 -1.09
CA ARG A 472 -15.75 -16.12 -1.30
C ARG A 472 -14.70 -16.74 -0.37
N TYR A 473 -13.60 -16.02 -0.10
CA TYR A 473 -12.58 -16.46 0.86
C TYR A 473 -13.12 -16.48 2.29
N ALA A 474 -13.75 -15.38 2.75
CA ALA A 474 -14.33 -15.30 4.09
C ALA A 474 -15.45 -16.36 4.32
N ASP A 475 -16.30 -16.59 3.31
CA ASP A 475 -17.34 -17.63 3.34
C ASP A 475 -16.74 -19.04 3.41
N ALA A 476 -15.56 -19.26 2.82
CA ALA A 476 -14.84 -20.54 2.90
C ALA A 476 -14.16 -20.71 4.27
N GLU A 477 -13.47 -19.67 4.76
CA GLU A 477 -12.79 -19.64 6.06
C GLU A 477 -13.77 -19.86 7.21
N HIS A 478 -14.94 -19.19 7.20
CA HIS A 478 -16.01 -19.42 8.17
C HIS A 478 -16.56 -20.85 8.14
N ARG A 479 -16.71 -21.45 6.94
CA ARG A 479 -17.15 -22.85 6.83
C ARG A 479 -16.11 -23.81 7.41
N LEU A 480 -14.83 -23.59 7.10
CA LEU A 480 -13.72 -24.41 7.58
C LEU A 480 -13.60 -24.33 9.11
N GLU A 481 -13.69 -23.13 9.69
CA GLU A 481 -13.68 -22.93 11.14
C GLU A 481 -14.91 -23.57 11.81
N SER A 482 -16.10 -23.47 11.21
CA SER A 482 -17.31 -24.15 11.74
C SER A 482 -17.20 -25.68 11.72
N GLN A 483 -16.60 -26.26 10.67
CA GLN A 483 -16.33 -27.70 10.60
C GLN A 483 -15.27 -28.13 11.61
N ARG A 484 -14.22 -27.31 11.79
CA ARG A 484 -13.18 -27.54 12.78
C ARG A 484 -13.74 -27.52 14.20
N GLN A 485 -14.57 -26.55 14.54
CA GLN A 485 -15.23 -26.47 15.86
C GLN A 485 -16.17 -27.66 16.09
N ALA A 486 -16.89 -28.13 15.06
CA ALA A 486 -17.70 -29.34 15.16
C ALA A 486 -16.84 -30.60 15.42
N LEU A 487 -15.70 -30.74 14.74
CA LEU A 487 -14.77 -31.86 14.94
C LEU A 487 -14.04 -31.79 16.30
N GLU A 488 -13.68 -30.59 16.77
CA GLU A 488 -13.12 -30.37 18.11
C GLU A 488 -14.14 -30.72 19.20
N ALA A 489 -15.42 -30.36 19.02
CA ALA A 489 -16.49 -30.73 19.93
C ALA A 489 -16.75 -32.25 19.93
N GLU A 490 -16.82 -32.90 18.76
CA GLU A 490 -16.97 -34.35 18.61
C GLU A 490 -15.80 -35.07 19.31
N ALA A 491 -14.56 -34.70 18.99
CA ALA A 491 -13.36 -35.25 19.61
C ALA A 491 -13.30 -35.03 21.13
N GLN A 492 -13.78 -33.89 21.63
CA GLN A 492 -13.85 -33.61 23.06
C GLN A 492 -14.89 -34.52 23.74
N THR A 493 -16.10 -34.64 23.18
CA THR A 493 -17.12 -35.58 23.73
C THR A 493 -16.64 -37.02 23.73
N THR A 494 -15.93 -37.47 22.69
CA THR A 494 -15.31 -38.81 22.66
C THR A 494 -14.22 -38.94 23.72
N ARG A 495 -13.39 -37.89 23.94
CA ARG A 495 -12.35 -37.88 24.96
C ARG A 495 -12.91 -37.95 26.37
N ASP A 496 -14.01 -37.25 26.63
CA ASP A 496 -14.68 -37.23 27.93
C ASP A 496 -15.30 -38.61 28.23
N GLN A 497 -15.94 -39.25 27.25
CA GLN A 497 -16.41 -40.65 27.34
C GLN A 497 -15.26 -41.63 27.63
N TYR A 498 -14.12 -41.50 26.94
CA TYR A 498 -12.94 -42.33 27.23
C TYR A 498 -12.36 -42.06 28.62
N MET A 499 -12.30 -40.80 29.07
CA MET A 499 -11.83 -40.44 30.42
C MET A 499 -12.74 -41.01 31.50
N GLU A 500 -14.06 -40.97 31.31
CA GLU A 500 -15.04 -41.56 32.22
C GLU A 500 -14.86 -43.08 32.34
N ALA A 501 -14.75 -43.78 31.21
CA ALA A 501 -14.46 -45.22 31.17
C ALA A 501 -13.10 -45.58 31.81
N VAL A 502 -12.04 -44.81 31.56
CA VAL A 502 -10.71 -45.03 32.15
C VAL A 502 -10.71 -44.75 33.65
N ASN A 503 -11.38 -43.70 34.12
CA ASN A 503 -11.51 -43.39 35.54
C ASN A 503 -12.28 -44.50 36.28
N PHE A 504 -13.35 -45.02 35.66
CA PHE A 504 -14.11 -46.15 36.18
C PHE A 504 -13.24 -47.42 36.30
N ILE A 505 -12.55 -47.83 35.23
CA ILE A 505 -11.64 -48.99 35.26
C ILE A 505 -10.51 -48.77 36.28
N THR A 506 -9.90 -47.59 36.34
CA THR A 506 -8.79 -47.29 37.25
C THR A 506 -9.23 -47.41 38.71
N LYS A 507 -10.39 -46.84 39.07
CA LYS A 507 -10.99 -46.93 40.41
C LYS A 507 -11.16 -48.39 40.84
N GLU A 508 -11.65 -49.24 39.95
CA GLU A 508 -11.94 -50.64 40.24
C GLU A 508 -10.66 -51.49 40.31
N VAL A 509 -9.66 -51.21 39.46
CA VAL A 509 -8.32 -51.82 39.57
C VAL A 509 -7.63 -51.40 40.88
N THR A 510 -7.78 -50.16 41.35
CA THR A 510 -7.26 -49.74 42.65
C THR A 510 -7.96 -50.46 43.81
N ASN A 511 -9.29 -50.58 43.78
CA ASN A 511 -10.06 -51.34 44.78
C ASN A 511 -9.59 -52.81 44.84
N HIS A 512 -9.47 -53.46 43.68
CA HIS A 512 -9.00 -54.85 43.60
C HIS A 512 -7.56 -55.02 44.11
N ARG A 513 -6.67 -54.07 43.80
CA ARG A 513 -5.29 -54.07 44.30
C ARG A 513 -5.25 -53.91 45.83
N GLU A 514 -6.07 -53.03 46.39
CA GLU A 514 -6.17 -52.83 47.85
C GLU A 514 -6.69 -54.10 48.54
N MET A 515 -7.74 -54.74 48.00
CA MET A 515 -8.21 -56.04 48.51
C MET A 515 -7.13 -57.13 48.42
N ALA A 516 -6.44 -57.27 47.28
CA ALA A 516 -5.42 -58.30 47.09
C ALA A 516 -4.19 -58.08 47.98
N ALA A 517 -3.76 -56.83 48.19
CA ALA A 517 -2.68 -56.48 49.11
C ALA A 517 -3.04 -56.88 50.54
N LYS A 518 -4.27 -56.59 50.96
CA LYS A 518 -4.78 -56.92 52.29
C LYS A 518 -4.89 -58.44 52.51
N MET A 519 -5.40 -59.19 51.53
CA MET A 519 -5.42 -60.65 51.59
C MET A 519 -4.00 -61.27 51.67
N LEU A 520 -3.00 -60.67 51.01
CA LEU A 520 -1.62 -61.12 51.12
C LEU A 520 -1.02 -60.80 52.50
N GLU A 521 -1.36 -59.66 53.09
CA GLU A 521 -0.95 -59.27 54.45
C GLU A 521 -1.57 -60.21 55.50
N ASP A 522 -2.88 -60.50 55.38
CA ASP A 522 -3.60 -61.47 56.23
C ASP A 522 -2.98 -62.89 56.13
N VAL A 523 -2.56 -63.33 54.94
CA VAL A 523 -1.90 -64.64 54.72
C VAL A 523 -0.48 -64.66 55.29
N ASP A 524 0.31 -63.59 55.12
CA ASP A 524 1.67 -63.50 55.67
C ASP A 524 1.69 -63.32 57.20
N GLU A 525 0.58 -62.84 57.79
CA GLU A 525 0.36 -62.86 59.24
C GLU A 525 -0.01 -64.28 59.72
N ALA A 526 -0.96 -64.96 59.04
CA ALA A 526 -1.35 -66.34 59.36
C ALA A 526 -0.17 -67.34 59.24
N VAL A 527 0.70 -67.18 58.24
CA VAL A 527 1.90 -68.03 58.06
C VAL A 527 2.93 -67.83 59.17
N LYS A 528 3.02 -66.63 59.75
CA LYS A 528 3.88 -66.36 60.93
C LYS A 528 3.31 -66.96 62.21
N GLU A 529 1.98 -67.03 62.35
CA GLU A 529 1.33 -67.71 63.47
C GLU A 529 1.45 -69.24 63.36
N SER A 530 1.41 -69.81 62.15
CA SER A 530 1.55 -71.25 61.90
C SER A 530 3.01 -71.74 61.85
N GLY A 531 3.77 -71.49 62.92
CA GLY A 531 5.21 -71.81 63.02
C GLY A 531 5.58 -73.24 62.58
N PRO A 532 6.82 -73.47 62.08
CA PRO A 532 7.15 -74.59 61.21
C PRO A 532 6.89 -75.95 61.85
N PRO A 533 6.40 -76.94 61.08
CA PRO A 533 5.93 -78.21 61.62
C PRO A 533 7.09 -78.99 62.23
N VAL A 534 6.94 -79.31 63.52
CA VAL A 534 7.88 -80.18 64.25
C VAL A 534 7.81 -81.59 63.63
N PRO A 535 8.93 -82.17 63.18
CA PRO A 535 8.93 -83.51 62.60
C PRO A 535 8.69 -84.57 63.69
N SER A 536 7.90 -85.59 63.34
CA SER A 536 7.56 -86.74 64.18
C SER A 536 8.70 -87.74 64.35
#